data_AF-A0A7C2VH10-F1
#
_entry.id   AF-A0A7C2VH10-F1
#
_cell.length_a   1.000
_cell.length_b   1.000
_cell.length_c   1.000
_cell.angle_alpha   90.00
_cell.angle_beta   90.00
_cell.angle_gamma   90.00
#
_symmetry.space_group_name_H-M   'P 1'
#
loop_
_entity.id
_entity.type
_entity.pdbx_description
1 polymer ?
#
loop_
_entity_poly.entity_id
_entity_poly.type
_entity_poly.pdbx_seq_one_letter_code
_entity_poly.pdbx_strand_id
1 'polypeptide(L)'
;MATLSLDLDGDVAARIGEASVKLGTDPRELVIGILKKWISENKWLTTSVDEILKEYENTLYGYAVKTKKAKLRAVKAFLDWCKNEHLEPSEDSLERYLHTISANYSQSYINHVRSTLKEFVMWYSNT
;
A
#
# COMPACT_ATOMS: atom_id res chain seq x y z
N MET A 1 -6.68 -27.91 -6.75
CA MET A 1 -6.65 -26.93 -5.64
C MET A 1 -5.24 -26.87 -5.13
N ALA A 2 -4.58 -25.71 -5.19
CA ALA A 2 -3.23 -25.58 -4.65
C ALA A 2 -3.30 -25.52 -3.12
N THR A 3 -2.70 -26.50 -2.44
CA THR A 3 -2.57 -26.50 -0.99
C THR A 3 -1.29 -25.75 -0.65
N LEU A 4 -1.43 -24.51 -0.18
CA LEU A 4 -0.30 -23.76 0.40
C LEU A 4 0.08 -24.45 1.72
N SER A 5 1.21 -25.12 1.73
CA SER A 5 1.85 -25.64 2.93
C SER A 5 2.58 -24.48 3.62
N LEU A 6 1.97 -23.89 4.64
CA LEU A 6 2.65 -22.96 5.52
C LEU A 6 3.41 -23.77 6.56
N ASP A 7 4.74 -23.76 6.47
CA ASP A 7 5.59 -24.35 7.49
C ASP A 7 5.65 -23.37 8.66
N LEU A 8 4.88 -23.66 9.70
CA LEU A 8 4.80 -22.83 10.90
C LEU A 8 5.87 -23.30 11.88
N ASP A 9 6.58 -22.34 12.47
CA ASP A 9 7.43 -22.62 13.63
C ASP A 9 6.62 -23.35 14.72
N GLY A 10 7.26 -24.30 15.41
CA GLY A 10 6.62 -25.15 16.42
C GLY A 10 5.97 -24.35 17.56
N ASP A 11 6.55 -23.22 17.96
CA ASP A 11 5.97 -22.33 18.98
C ASP A 11 4.73 -21.60 18.45
N VAL A 12 4.78 -21.14 17.20
CA VAL A 12 3.64 -20.49 16.54
C VAL A 12 2.47 -21.46 16.39
N ALA A 13 2.74 -22.71 15.99
CA ALA A 13 1.73 -23.75 15.87
C ALA A 13 1.09 -24.08 17.24
N ALA A 14 1.89 -24.18 18.32
CA ALA A 14 1.39 -24.42 19.67
C ALA A 14 0.47 -23.28 20.15
N ARG A 15 0.88 -22.03 19.95
CA ARG A 15 0.10 -20.84 20.33
C ARG A 15 -1.22 -20.72 19.56
N ILE A 16 -1.22 -21.07 18.27
CA ILE A 16 -2.45 -21.15 17.47
C ILE A 16 -3.37 -22.25 18.01
N GLY A 17 -2.83 -23.40 18.38
CA GLY A 17 -3.58 -24.50 19.00
C GLY A 17 -4.25 -24.09 20.30
N GLU A 18 -3.52 -23.44 21.21
CA GLU A 18 -4.09 -22.93 22.47
C GLU A 18 -5.18 -21.87 22.24
N ALA A 19 -4.96 -20.94 21.31
CA ALA A 19 -5.92 -19.91 20.97
C ALA A 19 -7.19 -20.49 20.34
N SER A 20 -7.04 -21.48 19.46
CA SER A 20 -8.14 -22.23 18.84
C SER A 20 -9.03 -22.89 19.90
N VAL A 21 -8.45 -23.59 20.88
CA VAL A 21 -9.20 -24.22 21.97
C VAL A 21 -9.94 -23.18 22.81
N LYS A 22 -9.28 -22.07 23.17
CA LYS A 22 -9.89 -20.98 23.96
C LYS A 22 -11.07 -20.32 23.25
N LEU A 23 -10.98 -20.19 21.92
CA LEU A 23 -12.00 -19.52 21.09
C LEU A 23 -13.05 -20.49 20.53
N GLY A 24 -12.91 -21.80 20.76
CA GLY A 24 -13.80 -22.83 20.20
C GLY A 24 -13.85 -22.84 18.68
N THR A 25 -12.78 -22.40 18.02
CA THR A 25 -12.68 -22.26 16.56
C THR A 25 -11.62 -23.21 16.03
N ASP A 26 -11.81 -23.82 14.85
CA ASP A 26 -10.80 -24.69 14.24
C ASP A 26 -9.47 -23.93 14.01
N PRO A 27 -8.28 -24.53 14.28
CA PRO A 27 -7.00 -23.85 14.10
C PRO A 27 -6.79 -23.29 12.70
N ARG A 28 -7.27 -23.99 11.67
CA ARG A 28 -7.17 -23.54 10.28
C ARG A 28 -8.05 -22.34 10.02
N GLU A 29 -9.27 -22.32 10.54
CA GLU A 29 -10.17 -21.16 10.46
C GLU A 29 -9.59 -19.94 11.17
N LEU A 30 -8.97 -20.14 12.34
CA LEU A 30 -8.28 -19.08 13.07
C LEU A 30 -7.12 -18.49 12.26
N VAL A 31 -6.27 -19.34 11.67
CA VAL A 31 -5.17 -18.89 10.79
C VAL A 31 -5.69 -18.14 9.57
N ILE A 32 -6.75 -18.64 8.92
CA ILE A 32 -7.38 -17.96 7.80
C ILE A 32 -7.92 -16.58 8.23
N GLY A 33 -8.54 -16.49 9.41
CA GLY A 33 -9.02 -15.22 9.97
C GLY A 33 -7.90 -14.22 10.22
N ILE A 34 -6.80 -14.67 10.82
CA ILE A 34 -5.60 -13.85 11.05
C ILE A 34 -5.02 -13.38 9.71
N LEU A 35 -4.86 -14.27 8.74
CA LEU A 35 -4.33 -13.92 7.42
C LEU A 35 -5.24 -12.92 6.69
N LYS A 36 -6.56 -13.13 6.72
CA LYS A 36 -7.51 -12.18 6.13
C LYS A 36 -7.43 -10.81 6.78
N LYS A 37 -7.35 -10.76 8.11
CA LYS A 37 -7.19 -9.50 8.86
C LYS A 37 -5.87 -8.82 8.50
N TRP A 38 -4.76 -9.57 8.49
CA TRP A 38 -3.46 -9.04 8.14
C TRP A 38 -3.44 -8.54 6.69
N ILE A 39 -3.97 -9.29 5.72
CA ILE A 39 -4.09 -8.84 4.32
C ILE A 39 -4.95 -7.58 4.23
N SER A 40 -6.05 -7.50 4.97
CA SER A 40 -6.91 -6.31 5.00
C SER A 40 -6.17 -5.09 5.54
N GLU A 41 -5.40 -5.26 6.62
CA GLU A 41 -4.61 -4.19 7.26
C GLU A 41 -3.36 -3.83 6.43
N ASN A 42 -2.91 -4.73 5.56
CA ASN A 42 -1.71 -4.58 4.75
C ASN A 42 -2.04 -4.65 3.25
N LYS A 43 -3.26 -4.24 2.86
CA LYS A 43 -3.76 -4.33 1.48
C LYS A 43 -2.77 -3.73 0.50
N TRP A 44 -2.21 -2.56 0.85
CA TRP A 44 -1.14 -1.87 0.13
C TRP A 44 0.06 -2.77 -0.25
N LEU A 45 0.50 -3.67 0.65
CA LEU A 45 1.64 -4.56 0.39
C LEU A 45 1.29 -5.65 -0.63
N THR A 46 0.01 -6.01 -0.69
CA THR A 46 -0.49 -7.06 -1.61
C THR A 46 -0.94 -6.51 -2.95
N THR A 47 -1.32 -5.23 -3.03
CA THR A 47 -1.72 -4.58 -4.29
C THR A 47 -0.48 -4.16 -5.09
N SER A 48 -0.52 -4.40 -6.39
CA SER A 48 0.56 -3.93 -7.27
C SER A 48 0.47 -2.41 -7.49
N VAL A 49 1.62 -1.78 -7.70
CA VAL A 49 1.69 -0.36 -8.06
C VAL A 49 0.89 -0.08 -9.33
N ASP A 50 0.93 -0.99 -10.30
CA ASP A 50 0.24 -0.86 -11.58
C ASP A 50 -1.28 -0.91 -11.44
N GLU A 51 -1.81 -1.73 -10.54
CA GLU A 51 -3.26 -1.76 -10.24
C GLU A 51 -3.72 -0.43 -9.65
N ILE A 52 -2.98 0.10 -8.66
CA ILE A 52 -3.30 1.39 -8.02
C ILE A 52 -3.21 2.53 -9.02
N LEU A 53 -2.20 2.53 -9.89
CA LEU A 53 -2.06 3.53 -10.95
C LEU A 53 -3.22 3.49 -11.95
N LYS A 54 -3.66 2.30 -12.34
CA LYS A 54 -4.78 2.12 -13.27
C LYS A 54 -6.09 2.64 -12.66
N GLU A 55 -6.33 2.35 -11.39
CA GLU A 55 -7.50 2.87 -10.67
C GLU A 55 -7.44 4.39 -10.56
N TYR A 56 -6.29 4.94 -10.18
CA TYR A 56 -6.11 6.38 -10.10
C TYR A 56 -6.25 7.07 -11.46
N GLU A 57 -5.74 6.48 -12.55
CA GLU A 57 -5.87 7.01 -13.91
C GLU A 57 -7.34 7.21 -14.32
N ASN A 58 -8.23 6.31 -13.92
CA ASN A 58 -9.66 6.42 -14.18
C ASN A 58 -10.30 7.65 -13.52
N THR A 59 -9.73 8.13 -12.41
CA THR A 59 -10.22 9.34 -11.71
C THR A 59 -9.78 10.64 -12.38
N LEU A 60 -8.76 10.61 -13.23
CA LEU A 60 -8.22 11.78 -13.91
C LEU A 60 -9.04 12.19 -15.15
N TYR A 61 -10.34 11.87 -15.20
CA TYR A 61 -11.21 12.25 -16.32
C TYR A 61 -11.20 13.78 -16.53
N GLY A 62 -11.17 14.22 -17.79
CA GLY A 62 -11.09 15.65 -18.14
C GLY A 62 -9.68 16.27 -18.17
N TYR A 63 -8.66 15.62 -17.59
CA TYR A 63 -7.28 16.09 -17.75
C TYR A 63 -6.72 15.83 -19.15
N ALA A 64 -5.94 16.78 -19.67
CA ALA A 64 -5.16 16.58 -20.90
C ALA A 64 -4.19 15.41 -20.76
N VAL A 65 -3.96 14.65 -21.85
CA VAL A 65 -3.11 13.44 -21.86
C VAL A 65 -1.72 13.72 -21.29
N LYS A 66 -1.10 14.86 -21.63
CA LYS A 66 0.21 15.24 -21.10
C LYS A 66 0.20 15.43 -19.59
N THR A 67 -0.86 16.04 -19.05
CA THR A 67 -1.05 16.27 -17.61
C THR A 67 -1.28 14.95 -16.88
N LYS A 68 -2.12 14.07 -17.43
CA LYS A 68 -2.33 12.70 -16.88
C LYS A 68 -1.00 11.95 -16.76
N LYS A 69 -0.21 11.91 -17.85
CA LYS A 69 1.10 11.25 -17.86
C LYS A 69 2.10 11.87 -16.86
N ALA A 70 2.00 13.17 -16.59
CA ALA A 70 2.84 13.81 -15.59
C ALA A 70 2.42 13.42 -14.17
N LYS A 71 1.12 13.48 -13.88
CA LYS A 71 0.55 13.07 -12.58
C LYS A 71 0.87 11.59 -12.27
N LEU A 72 0.58 10.70 -13.21
CA LEU A 72 0.85 9.26 -13.05
C LEU A 72 2.33 8.95 -12.83
N ARG A 73 3.24 9.67 -13.47
CA ARG A 73 4.69 9.51 -13.23
C ARG A 73 5.10 9.92 -11.82
N ALA A 74 4.57 11.04 -11.32
CA ALA A 74 4.85 11.49 -9.97
C ALA A 74 4.30 10.48 -8.94
N VAL A 75 3.05 10.02 -9.14
CA VAL A 75 2.43 9.00 -8.30
C VAL A 75 3.21 7.70 -8.34
N LYS A 76 3.58 7.20 -9.52
CA LYS A 76 4.36 5.96 -9.66
C LYS A 76 5.67 6.02 -8.88
N ALA A 77 6.42 7.11 -9.03
CA ALA A 77 7.68 7.29 -8.30
C ALA A 77 7.48 7.28 -6.78
N PHE A 78 6.42 7.92 -6.30
CA PHE A 78 6.04 7.90 -4.88
C PHE A 78 5.63 6.50 -4.40
N LEU A 79 4.82 5.78 -5.18
CA LEU A 79 4.37 4.43 -4.84
C LEU A 79 5.52 3.41 -4.83
N ASP A 80 6.42 3.49 -5.82
CA ASP A 80 7.63 2.67 -5.87
C ASP A 80 8.53 2.96 -4.65
N TRP A 81 8.68 4.23 -4.26
CA TRP A 81 9.41 4.61 -3.04
C TRP A 81 8.75 4.06 -1.77
N CYS A 82 7.43 4.24 -1.61
CA CYS A 82 6.67 3.70 -0.49
C CYS A 82 6.84 2.18 -0.38
N LYS A 83 6.84 1.47 -1.51
CA LYS A 83 7.01 0.01 -1.54
C LYS A 83 8.41 -0.42 -1.10
N ASN A 84 9.44 0.31 -1.53
CA ASN A 84 10.83 0.05 -1.12
C ASN A 84 11.07 0.32 0.36
N GLU A 85 10.40 1.33 0.92
CA GLU A 85 10.50 1.70 2.34
C GLU A 85 9.54 0.90 3.24
N HIS A 86 8.72 0.02 2.66
CA HIS A 86 7.64 -0.70 3.35
C HIS A 86 6.67 0.24 4.07
N LEU A 87 6.36 1.39 3.46
CA LEU A 87 5.44 2.40 3.97
C LEU A 87 4.15 2.40 3.17
N GLU A 88 3.03 2.64 3.84
CA GLU A 88 1.76 2.91 3.18
C GLU A 88 1.70 4.35 2.64
N PRO A 89 1.07 4.59 1.46
CA PRO A 89 0.79 5.93 0.97
C PRO A 89 -0.14 6.68 1.92
N SER A 90 0.38 7.73 2.52
CA SER A 90 -0.26 8.54 3.55
C SER A 90 0.33 9.96 3.51
N GLU A 91 -0.25 10.89 4.27
CA GLU A 91 0.33 12.25 4.37
C GLU A 91 1.72 12.24 5.02
N ASP A 92 1.96 11.33 5.98
CA ASP A 92 3.26 11.17 6.62
C ASP A 92 4.32 10.64 5.64
N SER A 93 3.98 9.62 4.85
CA SER A 93 4.91 9.07 3.86
C SER A 93 5.15 10.03 2.70
N LEU A 94 4.14 10.84 2.33
CA LEU A 94 4.29 11.96 1.40
C LEU A 94 5.36 12.95 1.88
N GLU A 95 5.25 13.50 3.09
CA GLU A 95 6.20 14.53 3.54
C GLU A 95 7.62 13.95 3.70
N ARG A 96 7.75 12.68 4.10
CA ARG A 96 9.03 11.97 4.09
C ARG A 96 9.61 11.83 2.67
N TYR A 97 8.79 11.47 1.69
CA TYR A 97 9.21 11.40 0.29
C TYR A 97 9.68 12.75 -0.22
N LEU A 98 8.89 13.81 0.01
CA LEU A 98 9.23 15.18 -0.40
C LEU A 98 10.53 15.66 0.24
N HIS A 99 10.76 15.36 1.51
CA HIS A 99 12.03 15.63 2.19
C HIS A 99 13.20 14.89 1.50
N THR A 100 13.02 13.62 1.17
CA THR A 100 14.03 12.79 0.49
C THR A 100 14.44 13.36 -0.87
N ILE A 101 13.47 13.81 -1.67
CA ILE A 101 13.76 14.37 -3.00
C ILE A 101 14.17 15.85 -2.96
N SER A 102 13.94 16.57 -1.85
CA SER A 102 14.22 18.01 -1.73
C SER A 102 15.69 18.39 -1.99
N ALA A 103 16.64 17.50 -1.68
CA ALA A 103 18.05 17.73 -1.93
C ALA A 103 18.42 17.73 -3.42
N ASN A 104 17.61 17.09 -4.27
CA ASN A 104 17.93 16.81 -5.67
C ASN A 104 17.11 17.64 -6.66
N TYR A 105 16.07 18.35 -6.20
CA TYR A 105 15.14 19.07 -7.06
C TYR A 105 14.86 20.49 -6.55
N SER A 106 14.47 21.38 -7.47
CA SER A 106 14.12 22.76 -7.12
C SER A 106 12.83 22.82 -6.28
N GLN A 107 12.72 23.84 -5.42
CA GLN A 107 11.53 24.04 -4.59
C GLN A 107 10.23 24.15 -5.42
N SER A 108 10.31 24.76 -6.62
CA SER A 108 9.17 24.83 -7.53
C SER A 108 8.71 23.45 -8.01
N TYR A 109 9.64 22.54 -8.30
CA TYR A 109 9.32 21.17 -8.65
C TYR A 109 8.72 20.42 -7.48
N ILE A 110 9.32 20.54 -6.28
CA ILE A 110 8.81 19.94 -5.04
C ILE A 110 7.38 20.38 -4.76
N ASN A 111 7.07 21.66 -4.91
CA ASN A 111 5.70 22.17 -4.70
C ASN A 111 4.70 21.59 -5.71
N HIS A 112 5.11 21.42 -6.97
CA HIS A 112 4.26 20.79 -7.99
C HIS A 112 4.00 19.31 -7.69
N VAL A 113 5.03 18.57 -7.31
CA VAL A 113 4.92 17.16 -6.89
C VAL A 113 4.06 17.04 -5.64
N ARG A 114 4.27 17.88 -4.62
CA ARG A 114 3.44 17.94 -3.41
C ARG A 114 1.96 18.10 -3.74
N SER A 115 1.60 19.06 -4.57
CA SER A 115 0.19 19.29 -4.96
C SER A 115 -0.42 18.05 -5.60
N THR A 116 0.32 17.43 -6.53
CA THR A 116 -0.13 16.22 -7.23
C THR A 116 -0.29 15.04 -6.28
N LEU A 117 0.69 14.81 -5.42
CA LEU A 117 0.68 13.67 -4.51
C LEU A 117 -0.31 13.86 -3.35
N LYS A 118 -0.59 15.09 -2.90
CA LYS A 118 -1.66 15.36 -1.93
C LYS A 118 -3.04 14.97 -2.49
N GLU A 119 -3.34 15.34 -3.74
CA GLU A 119 -4.58 14.90 -4.40
C GLU A 119 -4.67 13.37 -4.47
N PHE A 120 -3.55 12.70 -4.81
CA PHE A 120 -3.48 11.26 -4.85
C PHE A 120 -3.70 10.62 -3.46
N VAL A 121 -3.01 11.08 -2.42
CA VAL A 121 -3.13 10.54 -1.06
C VAL A 121 -4.57 10.70 -0.55
N MET A 122 -5.20 11.85 -0.77
CA MET A 122 -6.60 12.05 -0.41
C MET A 122 -7.53 11.07 -1.13
N TRP A 123 -7.30 10.81 -2.42
CA TRP A 123 -8.07 9.79 -3.14
C TRP A 123 -7.82 8.38 -2.58
N TYR A 124 -6.56 8.03 -2.33
CA TYR A 124 -6.15 6.71 -1.86
C TYR A 124 -6.74 6.39 -0.48
N SER A 125 -6.72 7.35 0.44
CA SER A 125 -7.30 7.17 1.79
C SER A 125 -8.83 7.04 1.82
N ASN A 126 -9.51 7.38 0.73
CA ASN A 126 -10.97 7.28 0.61
C ASN A 126 -11.45 6.03 -0.17
N THR A 127 -10.52 5.15 -0.59
CA THR A 127 -10.78 3.97 -1.43
C THR A 127 -10.53 2.67 -0.68
#